data_AF-A0A9D6IRV9-F1
#
_entry.id   AF-A0A9D6IRV9-F1
#
_cell.length_a   1.000
_cell.length_b   1.000
_cell.length_c   1.000
_cell.angle_alpha   90.00
_cell.angle_beta   90.00
_cell.angle_gamma   90.00
#
_symmetry.space_group_name_H-M   'P 1'
#
loop_
_entity.id
_entity.type
_entity.pdbx_description
1 polymer ?
#
loop_
_entity_poly.entity_id
_entity_poly.type
_entity_poly.pdbx_seq_one_letter_code
_entity_poly.pdbx_strand_id
1 'polypeptide(L)'
;MTRSVIHSSVEALLGRRLDSAERGRISDLNAVSPDLVRELRELPFVERSWYLRYCVDETLHRHLQSFGEAVVVEGKDPAGWLRGAVLVPLLPIDRLLGSPVADIVAPLTAPDRSVSQRMVLNVTRYQQGDEFVGAPALPRGDIDYRWSAPDGVTRLEAGCELVAIADVPLAVRRWMASRLAWFARARGSYDSSLGPEALVERVLGKPLEISSDARIALNGLAAEHRTLGPSDREVPGFRGEDAWYRG
;
A
#
# COMPACT_ATOMS: atom_id res chain seq x y z
N MET A 1 -32.96 -12.36 -14.44
CA MET A 1 -33.36 -11.15 -15.18
C MET A 1 -32.49 -11.05 -16.44
N THR A 2 -33.08 -10.94 -17.63
CA THR A 2 -32.31 -10.92 -18.89
C THR A 2 -31.78 -9.51 -19.16
N ARG A 3 -30.66 -9.38 -19.91
CA ARG A 3 -30.05 -8.07 -20.25
C ARG A 3 -31.05 -7.09 -20.87
N SER A 4 -32.00 -7.60 -21.66
CA SER A 4 -33.08 -6.81 -22.26
C SER A 4 -34.03 -6.18 -21.23
N VAL A 5 -34.32 -6.88 -20.13
CA VAL A 5 -35.24 -6.39 -19.08
C VAL A 5 -34.59 -5.26 -18.28
N ILE A 6 -33.30 -5.40 -17.95
CA ILE A 6 -32.56 -4.36 -17.20
C ILE A 6 -32.39 -3.10 -18.06
N HIS A 7 -32.10 -3.26 -19.36
CA HIS A 7 -32.00 -2.14 -20.28
C HIS A 7 -33.29 -1.31 -20.31
N SER A 8 -34.45 -1.95 -20.53
CA SER A 8 -35.73 -1.24 -20.53
C SER A 8 -36.09 -0.64 -19.17
N SER A 9 -35.67 -1.27 -18.06
CA SER A 9 -35.84 -0.72 -16.70
C SER A 9 -35.07 0.59 -16.54
N VAL A 10 -33.80 0.63 -16.94
CA VAL A 10 -32.96 1.83 -16.88
C VAL A 10 -33.53 2.97 -17.72
N GLU A 11 -33.94 2.70 -18.97
CA GLU A 11 -34.58 3.71 -19.83
C GLU A 11 -35.87 4.29 -19.22
N ALA A 12 -36.69 3.43 -18.61
CA ALA A 12 -37.91 3.85 -17.94
C ALA A 12 -37.63 4.72 -16.72
N LEU A 13 -36.62 4.38 -15.91
CA LEU A 13 -36.24 5.14 -14.72
C LEU A 13 -35.60 6.49 -15.04
N LEU A 14 -34.77 6.55 -16.10
CA LEU A 14 -34.17 7.80 -16.56
C LEU A 14 -35.12 8.67 -17.40
N GLY A 15 -36.26 8.12 -17.83
CA GLY A 15 -37.23 8.82 -18.68
C GLY A 15 -36.71 9.11 -20.10
N ARG A 16 -35.65 8.43 -20.55
CA ARG A 16 -35.04 8.60 -21.88
C ARG A 16 -34.53 7.28 -22.43
N ARG A 17 -34.41 7.20 -23.76
CA ARG A 17 -33.71 6.08 -24.39
C ARG A 17 -32.20 6.22 -24.23
N LEU A 18 -31.51 5.09 -24.07
CA LEU A 18 -30.05 5.07 -24.06
C LEU A 18 -29.53 5.09 -25.50
N ASP A 19 -28.57 5.97 -25.76
CA ASP A 19 -27.94 6.03 -27.07
C ASP A 19 -26.84 4.97 -27.15
N SER A 20 -26.85 4.17 -28.21
CA SER A 20 -25.77 3.24 -28.53
C SER A 20 -24.37 3.88 -28.57
N ALA A 21 -24.28 5.19 -28.83
CA ALA A 21 -23.02 5.95 -28.79
C ALA A 21 -22.50 6.21 -27.36
N GLU A 22 -23.34 6.05 -26.33
CA GLU A 22 -22.92 6.12 -24.92
C GLU A 22 -22.23 4.82 -24.47
N ARG A 23 -22.50 3.70 -25.16
CA ARG A 23 -21.97 2.39 -24.79
C ARG A 23 -20.44 2.37 -24.89
N GLY A 24 -19.78 2.08 -23.76
CA GLY A 24 -18.32 1.97 -23.70
C GLY A 24 -17.57 3.28 -23.95
N ARG A 25 -18.26 4.43 -23.93
CA ARG A 25 -17.66 5.73 -24.26
C ARG A 25 -16.63 6.20 -23.23
N ILE A 26 -16.77 5.77 -21.98
CA ILE A 26 -15.92 6.22 -20.88
C ILE A 26 -14.72 5.29 -20.76
N SER A 27 -13.54 5.79 -21.16
CA SER A 27 -12.24 5.11 -21.04
C SER A 27 -11.46 5.51 -19.78
N ASP A 28 -12.00 6.43 -18.99
CA ASP A 28 -11.40 6.92 -17.74
C ASP A 28 -12.49 7.23 -16.71
N LEU A 29 -12.50 6.50 -15.60
CA LEU A 29 -13.46 6.69 -14.51
C LEU A 29 -13.26 8.04 -13.80
N ASN A 30 -12.06 8.62 -13.83
CA ASN A 30 -11.81 9.97 -13.32
C ASN A 30 -12.39 11.06 -14.23
N ALA A 31 -12.83 10.72 -15.45
CA ALA A 31 -13.47 11.63 -16.40
C ALA A 31 -15.00 11.48 -16.46
N VAL A 32 -15.59 10.65 -15.59
CA VAL A 32 -17.05 10.51 -15.47
C VAL A 32 -17.67 11.86 -15.11
N SER A 33 -18.64 12.31 -15.90
CA SER A 33 -19.25 13.63 -15.73
C SER A 33 -20.12 13.69 -14.46
N PRO A 34 -20.27 14.88 -13.84
CA PRO A 34 -21.20 15.08 -12.73
C PRO A 34 -22.64 14.69 -13.07
N ASP A 35 -23.08 14.91 -14.32
CA ASP A 35 -24.41 14.52 -14.78
C ASP A 35 -24.62 13.01 -14.76
N LEU A 36 -23.64 12.23 -15.23
CA LEU A 36 -23.75 10.77 -15.16
C LEU A 36 -23.73 10.27 -13.72
N VAL A 37 -22.94 10.88 -12.82
CA VAL A 37 -22.99 10.54 -11.38
C VAL A 37 -24.38 10.80 -10.80
N ARG A 38 -25.01 11.93 -11.16
CA ARG A 38 -26.38 12.25 -10.73
C ARG A 38 -27.39 11.21 -11.22
N GLU A 39 -27.36 10.85 -12.50
CA GLU A 39 -28.21 9.79 -13.06
C GLU A 39 -28.00 8.45 -12.31
N LEU A 40 -26.74 8.06 -12.05
CA LEU A 40 -26.42 6.82 -11.34
C LEU A 40 -26.99 6.79 -9.90
N ARG A 41 -27.08 7.95 -9.22
CA ARG A 41 -27.64 8.06 -7.87
C ARG A 41 -29.16 7.88 -7.85
N GLU A 42 -29.84 8.25 -8.93
CA GLU A 42 -31.29 8.11 -9.08
C GLU A 42 -31.72 6.64 -9.32
N LEU A 43 -30.79 5.80 -9.79
CA LEU A 43 -31.05 4.40 -10.10
C LEU A 43 -30.92 3.47 -8.87
N PRO A 44 -31.77 2.42 -8.76
CA PRO A 44 -31.57 1.32 -7.82
C PRO A 44 -30.27 0.56 -8.10
N PHE A 45 -29.79 -0.21 -7.13
CA PHE A 45 -28.46 -0.85 -7.17
C PHE A 45 -28.19 -1.69 -8.43
N VAL A 46 -29.18 -2.50 -8.88
CA VAL A 46 -29.02 -3.39 -10.04
C VAL A 46 -28.93 -2.58 -11.33
N GLU A 47 -29.86 -1.65 -11.54
CA GLU A 47 -29.90 -0.74 -12.69
C GLU A 47 -28.69 0.18 -12.74
N ARG A 48 -28.27 0.74 -11.60
CA ARG A 48 -27.05 1.54 -11.46
C ARG A 48 -25.82 0.78 -11.92
N SER A 49 -25.64 -0.44 -11.39
CA SER A 49 -24.48 -1.27 -11.71
C SER A 49 -24.45 -1.64 -13.19
N TRP A 50 -25.62 -1.96 -13.76
CA TRP A 50 -25.73 -2.24 -15.19
C TRP A 50 -25.48 -1.01 -16.05
N TYR A 51 -26.04 0.16 -15.68
CA TYR A 51 -25.91 1.39 -16.44
C TYR A 51 -24.49 1.93 -16.44
N LEU A 52 -23.82 1.92 -15.28
CA LEU A 52 -22.40 2.24 -15.21
C LEU A 52 -21.58 1.30 -16.12
N ARG A 53 -21.86 -0.01 -16.08
CA ARG A 53 -21.21 -1.00 -16.95
C ARG A 53 -21.51 -0.77 -18.44
N TYR A 54 -22.68 -0.24 -18.77
CA TYR A 54 -23.04 0.10 -20.14
C TYR A 54 -22.20 1.26 -20.67
N CYS A 55 -22.00 2.31 -19.87
CA CYS A 55 -21.32 3.54 -20.31
C CYS A 55 -19.79 3.45 -20.37
N VAL A 56 -19.18 2.49 -19.66
CA VAL A 56 -17.73 2.37 -19.50
C VAL A 56 -17.12 1.28 -20.38
N ASP A 57 -15.88 1.50 -20.80
CA ASP A 57 -15.11 0.51 -21.54
C ASP A 57 -14.88 -0.77 -20.71
N GLU A 58 -14.80 -1.92 -21.39
CA GLU A 58 -14.73 -3.23 -20.72
C GLU A 58 -13.47 -3.40 -19.86
N THR A 59 -12.37 -2.71 -20.21
CA THR A 59 -11.11 -2.74 -19.43
C THR A 59 -11.28 -2.17 -18.02
N LEU A 60 -12.31 -1.36 -17.80
CA LEU A 60 -12.60 -0.70 -16.53
C LEU A 60 -13.51 -1.53 -15.62
N HIS A 61 -14.10 -2.62 -16.11
CA HIS A 61 -15.08 -3.43 -15.38
C HIS A 61 -14.61 -3.86 -13.99
N ARG A 62 -13.32 -4.19 -13.84
CA ARG A 62 -12.72 -4.61 -12.56
C ARG A 62 -12.74 -3.53 -11.48
N HIS A 63 -12.93 -2.28 -11.85
CA HIS A 63 -12.89 -1.13 -10.95
C HIS A 63 -14.28 -0.56 -10.61
N LEU A 64 -15.34 -1.00 -11.32
CA LEU A 64 -16.66 -0.37 -11.21
C LEU A 64 -17.31 -0.52 -9.83
N GLN A 65 -17.07 -1.64 -9.14
CA GLN A 65 -17.62 -1.83 -7.80
C GLN A 65 -17.03 -0.79 -6.83
N SER A 66 -15.71 -0.64 -6.79
CA SER A 66 -15.04 0.34 -5.94
C SER A 66 -15.38 1.78 -6.34
N PHE A 67 -15.52 2.05 -7.64
CA PHE A 67 -15.96 3.35 -8.13
C PHE A 67 -17.39 3.68 -7.71
N GLY A 68 -18.32 2.75 -7.92
CA GLY A 68 -19.73 2.90 -7.59
C GLY A 68 -19.93 3.18 -6.12
N GLU A 69 -19.24 2.45 -5.25
CA GLU A 69 -19.29 2.70 -3.80
C GLU A 69 -18.75 4.10 -3.46
N ALA A 70 -17.50 4.40 -3.85
CA ALA A 70 -16.85 5.64 -3.46
C ALA A 70 -17.53 6.90 -4.04
N VAL A 71 -17.91 6.88 -5.31
CA VAL A 71 -18.36 8.08 -6.03
C VAL A 71 -19.88 8.21 -6.00
N VAL A 72 -20.59 7.11 -6.26
CA VAL A 72 -22.06 7.15 -6.37
C VAL A 72 -22.70 7.08 -4.99
N VAL A 73 -22.23 6.19 -4.11
CA VAL A 73 -22.79 5.99 -2.76
C VAL A 73 -22.23 6.98 -1.74
N GLU A 74 -20.90 7.02 -1.57
CA GLU A 74 -20.24 7.86 -0.55
C GLU A 74 -20.09 9.33 -0.97
N GLY A 75 -20.33 9.65 -2.23
CA GLY A 75 -20.34 11.03 -2.70
C GLY A 75 -18.98 11.62 -3.08
N LYS A 76 -17.92 10.81 -3.22
CA LYS A 76 -16.60 11.31 -3.59
C LYS A 76 -16.59 11.89 -5.01
N ASP A 77 -15.69 12.86 -5.22
CA ASP A 77 -15.45 13.44 -6.54
C ASP A 77 -14.81 12.40 -7.48
N PRO A 78 -15.41 12.12 -8.67
CA PRO A 78 -14.80 11.24 -9.66
C PRO A 78 -13.36 11.64 -9.99
N ALA A 79 -13.06 12.93 -10.12
CA ALA A 79 -11.74 13.40 -10.57
C ALA A 79 -10.63 13.17 -9.55
N GLY A 80 -10.98 13.02 -8.27
CA GLY A 80 -10.07 12.69 -7.17
C GLY A 80 -10.06 11.22 -6.76
N TRP A 81 -10.99 10.40 -7.27
CA TRP A 81 -11.13 9.01 -6.86
C TRP A 81 -9.90 8.17 -7.24
N LEU A 82 -9.25 7.56 -6.23
CA LEU A 82 -8.02 6.77 -6.38
C LEU A 82 -6.92 7.48 -7.17
N ARG A 83 -6.86 8.81 -7.05
CA ARG A 83 -5.83 9.64 -7.64
C ARG A 83 -4.70 9.87 -6.65
N GLY A 84 -3.49 9.71 -7.16
CA GLY A 84 -2.28 9.73 -6.38
C GLY A 84 -2.17 8.52 -5.44
N ALA A 85 -0.98 8.32 -4.91
CA ALA A 85 -0.73 7.27 -3.94
C ALA A 85 0.58 7.47 -3.18
N VAL A 86 0.79 6.62 -2.18
CA VAL A 86 2.12 6.41 -1.59
C VAL A 86 2.59 5.01 -1.96
N LEU A 87 3.77 4.92 -2.56
CA LEU A 87 4.42 3.65 -2.86
C LEU A 87 5.32 3.24 -1.70
N VAL A 88 5.19 1.99 -1.27
CA VAL A 88 6.03 1.38 -0.22
C VAL A 88 6.47 -0.02 -0.66
N PRO A 89 7.61 -0.54 -0.18
CA PRO A 89 8.00 -1.90 -0.48
C PRO A 89 7.05 -2.90 0.17
N LEU A 90 6.65 -3.92 -0.57
CA LEU A 90 5.89 -5.07 -0.11
C LEU A 90 6.71 -6.34 -0.40
N LEU A 91 7.54 -6.72 0.57
CA LEU A 91 8.41 -7.88 0.46
C LEU A 91 8.10 -8.87 1.58
N PRO A 92 8.03 -10.19 1.26
CA PRO A 92 8.12 -11.25 2.26
C PRO A 92 9.38 -11.08 3.11
N ILE A 93 9.32 -11.49 4.38
CA ILE A 93 10.40 -11.26 5.34
C ILE A 93 11.73 -11.89 4.91
N ASP A 94 11.72 -13.05 4.27
CA ASP A 94 12.94 -13.70 3.78
C ASP A 94 13.56 -12.92 2.61
N ARG A 95 12.75 -12.45 1.66
CA ARG A 95 13.23 -11.56 0.59
C ARG A 95 13.73 -10.23 1.14
N LEU A 96 13.04 -9.64 2.12
CA LEU A 96 13.46 -8.40 2.77
C LEU A 96 14.85 -8.53 3.40
N LEU A 97 15.09 -9.61 4.15
CA LEU A 97 16.37 -9.84 4.85
C LEU A 97 17.49 -10.32 3.92
N GLY A 98 17.15 -10.98 2.82
CA GLY A 98 18.11 -11.40 1.80
C GLY A 98 18.55 -10.29 0.84
N SER A 99 17.80 -9.18 0.77
CA SER A 99 18.07 -8.11 -0.20
C SER A 99 18.95 -7.00 0.41
N PRO A 100 19.95 -6.48 -0.32
CA PRO A 100 20.58 -5.19 -0.01
C PRO A 100 19.56 -4.04 -0.03
N VAL A 101 19.87 -2.93 0.66
CA VAL A 101 19.01 -1.72 0.64
C VAL A 101 18.71 -1.26 -0.78
N ALA A 102 19.74 -1.23 -1.64
CA ALA A 102 19.61 -0.74 -3.01
C ALA A 102 18.51 -1.47 -3.78
N ASP A 103 18.41 -2.79 -3.63
CA ASP A 103 17.42 -3.62 -4.32
C ASP A 103 16.00 -3.44 -3.78
N ILE A 104 15.87 -3.05 -2.51
CA ILE A 104 14.57 -2.78 -1.88
C ILE A 104 13.99 -1.44 -2.34
N VAL A 105 14.84 -0.43 -2.51
CA VAL A 105 14.40 0.92 -2.90
C VAL A 105 14.37 1.12 -4.41
N ALA A 106 15.16 0.37 -5.18
CA ALA A 106 15.23 0.51 -6.63
C ALA A 106 13.84 0.44 -7.31
N PRO A 107 12.93 -0.48 -6.95
CA PRO A 107 11.58 -0.53 -7.53
C PRO A 107 10.70 0.69 -7.21
N LEU A 108 11.02 1.44 -6.14
CA LEU A 108 10.32 2.69 -5.82
C LEU A 108 10.85 3.85 -6.66
N THR A 109 12.14 3.87 -6.97
CA THR A 109 12.80 5.00 -7.63
C THR A 109 12.56 5.05 -9.14
N ALA A 110 12.61 6.25 -9.68
CA ALA A 110 12.65 6.53 -11.12
C ALA A 110 13.81 7.52 -11.40
N PRO A 111 14.24 7.72 -12.67
CA PRO A 111 15.36 8.61 -12.97
C PRO A 111 15.22 10.04 -12.41
N ASP A 112 13.99 10.52 -12.24
CA ASP A 112 13.62 11.83 -11.71
C ASP A 112 13.14 11.80 -10.25
N ARG A 113 13.17 10.63 -9.59
CA ARG A 113 12.52 10.41 -8.28
C ARG A 113 13.32 9.52 -7.36
N SER A 114 13.66 10.07 -6.20
CA SER A 114 14.30 9.35 -5.11
C SER A 114 13.36 9.21 -3.91
N VAL A 115 13.49 8.10 -3.19
CA VAL A 115 12.89 7.95 -1.86
C VAL A 115 13.49 9.01 -0.94
N SER A 116 12.65 9.85 -0.35
CA SER A 116 13.05 10.90 0.61
C SER A 116 12.15 10.94 1.85
N GLN A 117 11.23 9.99 1.95
CA GLN A 117 10.25 9.92 3.02
C GLN A 117 10.11 8.48 3.54
N ARG A 118 9.51 8.37 4.73
CA ARG A 118 9.04 7.11 5.31
C ARG A 118 7.65 7.27 5.91
N MET A 119 6.96 6.16 6.08
CA MET A 119 5.71 6.12 6.84
C MET A 119 5.95 6.55 8.30
N VAL A 120 4.99 7.27 8.88
CA VAL A 120 5.00 7.63 10.31
C VAL A 120 5.06 6.38 11.19
N LEU A 121 5.69 6.52 12.36
CA LEU A 121 5.69 5.49 13.38
C LEU A 121 4.36 5.56 14.15
N ASN A 122 3.55 4.52 14.03
CA ASN A 122 2.31 4.40 14.79
C ASN A 122 2.30 3.05 15.50
N VAL A 123 2.41 3.08 16.83
CA VAL A 123 2.53 1.88 17.66
C VAL A 123 1.27 1.02 17.60
N THR A 124 0.10 1.64 17.55
CA THR A 124 -1.19 0.93 17.43
C THR A 124 -1.26 0.15 16.12
N ARG A 125 -0.94 0.80 14.99
CA ARG A 125 -0.90 0.13 13.66
C ARG A 125 0.12 -1.00 13.65
N TYR A 126 1.31 -0.76 14.21
CA TYR A 126 2.36 -1.78 14.32
C TYR A 126 1.89 -3.01 15.11
N GLN A 127 1.24 -2.80 16.26
CA GLN A 127 0.67 -3.89 17.07
C GLN A 127 -0.45 -4.64 16.34
N GLN A 128 -1.19 -3.97 15.46
CA GLN A 128 -2.23 -4.57 14.61
C GLN A 128 -1.67 -5.33 13.40
N GLY A 129 -0.34 -5.36 13.21
CA GLY A 129 0.30 -6.08 12.12
C GLY A 129 0.46 -5.28 10.83
N ASP A 130 0.39 -3.95 10.92
CA ASP A 130 0.72 -3.09 9.80
C ASP A 130 2.23 -3.12 9.53
N GLU A 131 2.60 -3.83 8.47
CA GLU A 131 3.99 -4.03 8.07
C GLU A 131 4.63 -2.80 7.40
N PHE A 132 3.85 -1.74 7.15
CA PHE A 132 4.34 -0.51 6.51
C PHE A 132 4.78 0.55 7.51
N VAL A 133 4.61 0.34 8.81
CA VAL A 133 5.04 1.30 9.84
C VAL A 133 6.55 1.54 9.73
N GLY A 134 6.94 2.79 9.50
CA GLY A 134 8.35 3.17 9.30
C GLY A 134 8.95 2.79 7.95
N ALA A 135 8.20 2.16 7.04
CA ALA A 135 8.70 1.77 5.72
C ALA A 135 9.17 2.98 4.90
N PRO A 136 10.23 2.84 4.07
CA PRO A 136 10.55 3.86 3.08
C PRO A 136 9.35 4.07 2.15
N ALA A 137 9.12 5.32 1.75
CA ALA A 137 7.92 5.70 1.03
C ALA A 137 8.23 6.70 -0.09
N LEU A 138 7.52 6.58 -1.21
CA LEU A 138 7.54 7.53 -2.31
C LEU A 138 6.11 8.01 -2.63
N PRO A 139 5.75 9.28 -2.34
CA PRO A 139 4.49 9.83 -2.80
C PRO A 139 4.49 10.00 -4.33
N ARG A 140 3.37 9.65 -4.95
CA ARG A 140 3.13 9.72 -6.39
C ARG A 140 1.80 10.42 -6.64
N GLY A 141 1.81 11.72 -6.86
CA GLY A 141 0.59 12.48 -7.19
C GLY A 141 0.11 12.32 -8.63
N ASP A 142 0.95 11.76 -9.49
CA ASP A 142 0.77 11.64 -10.94
C ASP A 142 0.11 10.34 -11.38
N ILE A 143 -0.03 9.35 -10.48
CA ILE A 143 -0.61 8.05 -10.80
C ILE A 143 -2.10 7.98 -10.45
N ASP A 144 -2.81 7.04 -11.07
CA ASP A 144 -4.23 6.81 -10.85
C ASP A 144 -4.52 5.32 -10.59
N TYR A 145 -5.80 4.96 -10.58
CA TYR A 145 -6.26 3.59 -10.35
C TYR A 145 -5.82 2.59 -11.43
N ARG A 146 -5.42 3.05 -12.63
CA ARG A 146 -4.95 2.22 -13.76
C ARG A 146 -3.47 1.90 -13.65
N TRP A 147 -2.71 2.74 -12.93
CA TRP A 147 -1.29 2.47 -12.69
C TRP A 147 -1.11 1.19 -11.88
N SER A 148 -0.19 0.33 -12.36
CA SER A 148 0.12 -0.95 -11.75
C SER A 148 1.48 -0.87 -11.06
N ALA A 149 1.54 -1.34 -9.81
CA ALA A 149 2.78 -1.35 -9.07
C ALA A 149 3.78 -2.37 -9.66
N PRO A 150 5.08 -2.04 -9.70
CA PRO A 150 6.11 -3.03 -10.01
C PRO A 150 6.21 -4.09 -8.92
N ASP A 151 6.82 -5.22 -9.23
CA ASP A 151 7.03 -6.32 -8.28
C ASP A 151 7.75 -5.85 -7.01
N GLY A 152 7.23 -6.26 -5.85
CA GLY A 152 7.80 -5.89 -4.56
C GLY A 152 7.42 -4.49 -4.07
N VAL A 153 6.50 -3.81 -4.76
CA VAL A 153 5.93 -2.52 -4.35
C VAL A 153 4.42 -2.66 -4.21
N THR A 154 3.85 -1.96 -3.24
CA THR A 154 2.40 -1.81 -3.11
C THR A 154 2.00 -0.35 -3.07
N ARG A 155 0.71 -0.11 -3.32
CA ARG A 155 0.09 1.20 -3.37
C ARG A 155 -0.77 1.40 -2.13
N LEU A 156 -0.44 2.43 -1.35
CA LEU A 156 -1.29 2.94 -0.27
C LEU A 156 -2.04 4.18 -0.72
N GLU A 157 -3.17 4.49 -0.08
CA GLU A 157 -3.98 5.66 -0.40
C GLU A 157 -3.18 6.97 -0.28
N ALA A 158 -3.51 7.92 -1.16
CA ALA A 158 -3.03 9.29 -1.04
C ALA A 158 -3.50 9.89 0.29
N GLY A 159 -2.61 10.53 1.05
CA GLY A 159 -2.91 11.10 2.37
C GLY A 159 -2.35 10.31 3.56
N CYS A 160 -1.67 9.19 3.33
CA CYS A 160 -0.85 8.58 4.37
C CYS A 160 0.15 9.59 4.94
N GLU A 161 0.30 9.63 6.27
CA GLU A 161 1.26 10.53 6.91
C GLU A 161 2.70 10.06 6.67
N LEU A 162 3.54 10.99 6.22
CA LEU A 162 4.93 10.74 5.84
C LEU A 162 5.87 11.68 6.60
N VAL A 163 7.06 11.18 6.90
CA VAL A 163 8.15 11.93 7.54
C VAL A 163 9.35 11.93 6.61
N ALA A 164 10.00 13.07 6.45
CA ALA A 164 11.25 13.18 5.69
C ALA A 164 12.35 12.30 6.32
N ILE A 165 13.18 11.71 5.46
CA ILE A 165 14.38 10.96 5.88
C ILE A 165 15.61 11.57 5.23
N ALA A 166 16.67 11.73 6.02
CA ALA A 166 17.96 12.24 5.54
C ALA A 166 18.87 11.12 5.01
N ASP A 167 18.71 9.90 5.52
CA ASP A 167 19.58 8.75 5.24
C ASP A 167 18.71 7.53 4.91
N VAL A 168 18.60 7.23 3.61
CA VAL A 168 17.75 6.15 3.09
C VAL A 168 18.24 4.78 3.57
N PRO A 169 19.54 4.42 3.45
CA PRO A 169 20.05 3.16 4.01
C PRO A 169 19.72 2.96 5.48
N LEU A 170 19.91 3.99 6.30
CA LEU A 170 19.57 3.93 7.71
C LEU A 170 18.06 3.68 7.93
N ALA A 171 17.19 4.42 7.24
CA ALA A 171 15.74 4.25 7.36
C ALA A 171 15.27 2.85 6.98
N VAL A 172 15.84 2.28 5.90
CA VAL A 172 15.51 0.92 5.43
C VAL A 172 15.98 -0.13 6.43
N ARG A 173 17.20 -0.01 6.98
CA ARG A 173 17.71 -0.93 8.01
C ARG A 173 16.86 -0.89 9.28
N ARG A 174 16.44 0.30 9.74
CA ARG A 174 15.52 0.43 10.87
C ARG A 174 14.17 -0.25 10.60
N TRP A 175 13.64 -0.10 9.39
CA TRP A 175 12.43 -0.80 8.98
C TRP A 175 12.61 -2.33 8.91
N MET A 176 13.74 -2.84 8.39
CA MET A 176 14.08 -4.27 8.43
C MET A 176 14.08 -4.82 9.86
N ALA A 177 14.75 -4.12 10.77
CA ALA A 177 14.79 -4.44 12.19
C ALA A 177 13.37 -4.51 12.79
N SER A 178 12.55 -3.49 12.51
CA SER A 178 11.16 -3.44 12.96
C SER A 178 10.32 -4.61 12.44
N ARG A 179 10.46 -4.94 11.16
CA ARG A 179 9.78 -6.08 10.52
C ARG A 179 10.16 -7.39 11.18
N LEU A 180 11.45 -7.66 11.42
CA LEU A 180 11.87 -8.88 12.11
C LEU A 180 11.34 -8.91 13.55
N ALA A 181 11.42 -7.80 14.28
CA ALA A 181 10.93 -7.72 15.65
C ALA A 181 9.44 -8.09 15.74
N TRP A 182 8.63 -7.61 14.79
CA TRP A 182 7.22 -7.96 14.69
C TRP A 182 7.01 -9.46 14.44
N PHE A 183 7.70 -10.02 13.44
CA PHE A 183 7.64 -11.46 13.14
C PHE A 183 8.07 -12.32 14.33
N ALA A 184 9.13 -11.92 15.03
CA ALA A 184 9.66 -12.61 16.18
C ALA A 184 8.70 -12.54 17.38
N ARG A 185 8.05 -11.38 17.60
CA ARG A 185 7.01 -11.20 18.63
C ARG A 185 5.82 -12.12 18.39
N ALA A 186 5.30 -12.16 17.16
CA ALA A 186 4.16 -13.00 16.80
C ALA A 186 4.41 -14.50 17.06
N ARG A 187 5.69 -14.92 17.07
CA ARG A 187 6.13 -16.30 17.33
C ARG A 187 6.72 -16.53 18.72
N GLY A 188 6.73 -15.51 19.61
CA GLY A 188 7.39 -15.60 20.92
C GLY A 188 8.87 -15.99 20.86
N SER A 189 9.55 -15.62 19.76
CA SER A 189 10.85 -16.18 19.36
C SER A 189 11.99 -15.16 19.34
N TYR A 190 11.75 -13.93 19.80
CA TYR A 190 12.79 -12.91 19.85
C TYR A 190 13.78 -13.17 20.99
N ASP A 191 15.07 -13.24 20.67
CA ASP A 191 16.15 -13.47 21.63
C ASP A 191 17.37 -12.62 21.24
N SER A 192 17.59 -11.53 21.98
CA SER A 192 18.68 -10.58 21.71
C SER A 192 20.07 -11.10 22.09
N SER A 193 20.17 -12.32 22.65
CA SER A 193 21.47 -12.96 22.89
C SER A 193 22.02 -13.67 21.66
N LEU A 194 21.15 -13.96 20.67
CA LEU A 194 21.53 -14.61 19.43
C LEU A 194 22.19 -13.63 18.45
N GLY A 195 23.13 -14.15 17.67
CA GLY A 195 23.62 -13.44 16.48
C GLY A 195 22.53 -13.32 15.40
N PRO A 196 22.69 -12.42 14.41
CA PRO A 196 21.70 -12.16 13.36
C PRO A 196 21.19 -13.42 12.65
N GLU A 197 22.07 -14.31 12.22
CA GLU A 197 21.73 -15.50 11.45
C GLU A 197 20.94 -16.50 12.30
N ALA A 198 21.37 -16.74 13.53
CA ALA A 198 20.69 -17.64 14.47
C ALA A 198 19.31 -17.10 14.87
N LEU A 199 19.18 -15.78 15.04
CA LEU A 199 17.88 -15.14 15.28
C LEU A 199 16.94 -15.34 14.09
N VAL A 200 17.43 -15.12 12.87
CA VAL A 200 16.62 -15.30 11.66
C VAL A 200 16.21 -16.75 11.46
N GLU A 201 17.12 -17.70 11.66
CA GLU A 201 16.82 -19.13 11.60
C GLU A 201 15.73 -19.51 12.61
N ARG A 202 15.85 -19.04 13.86
CA ARG A 202 14.84 -19.27 14.89
C ARG A 202 13.48 -18.64 14.53
N VAL A 203 13.48 -17.40 14.05
CA VAL A 203 12.25 -16.69 13.70
C VAL A 203 11.57 -17.30 12.49
N LEU A 204 12.31 -17.72 11.46
CA LEU A 204 11.75 -18.26 10.22
C LEU A 204 11.56 -19.77 10.24
N GLY A 205 12.25 -20.50 11.11
CA GLY A 205 12.28 -21.96 11.17
C GLY A 205 13.13 -22.59 10.07
N LYS A 206 13.99 -21.81 9.40
CA LYS A 206 14.88 -22.26 8.32
C LYS A 206 16.11 -21.35 8.26
N PRO A 207 17.30 -21.87 7.90
CA PRO A 207 18.46 -21.03 7.63
C PRO A 207 18.18 -20.11 6.43
N LEU A 208 18.69 -18.88 6.49
CA LEU A 208 18.59 -17.89 5.44
C LEU A 208 19.92 -17.13 5.33
N GLU A 209 20.46 -17.02 4.12
CA GLU A 209 21.55 -16.10 3.86
C GLU A 209 21.01 -14.67 3.85
N ILE A 210 21.42 -13.88 4.86
CA ILE A 210 20.98 -12.50 5.03
C ILE A 210 22.01 -11.52 4.46
N SER A 211 21.51 -10.41 3.91
CA SER A 211 22.34 -9.34 3.36
C SER A 211 23.18 -8.64 4.43
N SER A 212 24.22 -7.92 4.01
CA SER A 212 25.02 -7.09 4.93
C SER A 212 24.17 -6.04 5.63
N ASP A 213 23.21 -5.44 4.92
CA ASP A 213 22.28 -4.46 5.49
C ASP A 213 21.36 -5.08 6.55
N ALA A 214 20.87 -6.30 6.31
CA ALA A 214 20.10 -7.02 7.31
C ALA A 214 20.95 -7.33 8.55
N ARG A 215 22.21 -7.77 8.39
CA ARG A 215 23.11 -7.98 9.55
C ARG A 215 23.27 -6.72 10.39
N ILE A 216 23.50 -5.56 9.75
CA ILE A 216 23.59 -4.26 10.43
C ILE A 216 22.28 -3.95 11.15
N ALA A 217 21.14 -4.10 10.47
CA ALA A 217 19.82 -3.85 11.04
C ALA A 217 19.56 -4.69 12.31
N LEU A 218 19.90 -5.98 12.27
CA LEU A 218 19.64 -6.90 13.38
C LEU A 218 20.60 -6.70 14.54
N ASN A 219 21.86 -6.36 14.27
CA ASN A 219 22.81 -5.94 15.31
C ASN A 219 22.33 -4.65 16.01
N GLY A 220 21.80 -3.70 15.25
CA GLY A 220 21.20 -2.48 15.78
C GLY A 220 20.00 -2.76 16.68
N LEU A 221 19.12 -3.66 16.26
CA LEU A 221 17.97 -4.12 17.05
C LEU A 221 18.40 -4.82 18.34
N ALA A 222 19.45 -5.66 18.29
CA ALA A 222 19.99 -6.32 19.47
C ALA A 222 20.62 -5.31 20.45
N ALA A 223 21.35 -4.30 19.95
CA ALA A 223 21.86 -3.19 20.76
C ALA A 223 20.72 -2.39 21.42
N GLU A 224 19.67 -2.10 20.66
CA GLU A 224 18.47 -1.41 21.15
C GLU A 224 17.80 -2.19 22.29
N HIS A 225 17.60 -3.49 22.12
CA HIS A 225 16.96 -4.32 23.14
C HIS A 225 17.83 -4.48 24.40
N ARG A 226 19.16 -4.64 24.25
CA ARG A 226 20.07 -4.74 25.40
C ARG A 226 20.15 -3.45 26.21
N THR A 227 20.08 -2.30 25.53
CA THR A 227 20.25 -1.00 26.18
C THR A 227 18.94 -0.47 26.76
N LEU A 228 17.84 -0.60 26.01
CA LEU A 228 16.56 0.04 26.35
C LEU A 228 15.50 -0.95 26.86
N GLY A 229 15.80 -2.26 26.86
CA GLY A 229 14.86 -3.31 27.24
C GLY A 229 13.68 -3.46 26.27
N PRO A 230 12.74 -4.39 26.53
CA PRO A 230 11.50 -4.52 25.78
C PRO A 230 10.57 -3.33 26.01
N SER A 231 9.79 -2.94 24.99
CA SER A 231 8.77 -1.89 25.07
C SER A 231 7.57 -2.23 24.21
N ASP A 232 6.37 -2.01 24.76
CA ASP A 232 5.09 -2.06 24.04
C ASP A 232 4.59 -0.67 23.63
N ARG A 233 5.31 0.40 24.00
CA ARG A 233 4.87 1.79 23.79
C ARG A 233 5.56 2.47 22.61
N GLU A 234 6.52 1.79 22.00
CA GLU A 234 7.34 2.32 20.93
C GLU A 234 7.57 1.23 19.88
N VAL A 235 7.95 1.62 18.66
CA VAL A 235 8.19 0.67 17.56
C VAL A 235 9.65 0.19 17.61
N PRO A 236 9.92 -1.11 17.83
CA PRO A 236 11.28 -1.64 17.79
C PRO A 236 11.96 -1.36 16.44
N GLY A 237 13.27 -1.13 16.45
CA GLY A 237 14.03 -0.69 15.28
C GLY A 237 14.14 0.84 15.15
N PHE A 238 13.31 1.59 15.88
CA PHE A 238 13.22 3.04 15.80
C PHE A 238 13.42 3.77 17.13
N ARG A 239 13.77 3.05 18.22
CA ARG A 239 13.94 3.65 19.56
C ARG A 239 15.39 4.10 19.80
N GLY A 240 16.32 3.30 19.29
CA GLY A 240 17.74 3.46 19.50
C GLY A 240 18.39 4.56 18.69
N GLU A 241 19.65 4.86 19.02
CA GLU A 241 20.48 5.82 18.28
C GLU A 241 20.76 5.36 16.84
N ASP A 242 20.94 6.31 15.93
CA ASP A 242 21.25 6.03 14.52
C ASP A 242 22.55 5.24 14.37
N ALA A 243 23.54 5.48 15.24
CA ALA A 243 24.85 4.84 15.19
C ALA A 243 24.76 3.31 15.21
N TRP A 244 23.77 2.74 15.89
CA TRP A 244 23.58 1.29 15.97
C TRP A 244 23.18 0.64 14.63
N TYR A 245 22.72 1.46 13.67
CA TYR A 245 22.20 1.00 12.38
C TYR A 245 23.02 1.52 11.18
N ARG A 246 24.11 2.26 11.41
CA ARG A 246 24.97 2.83 10.35
C ARG A 246 25.99 1.84 9.76
N GLY A 247 26.35 0.79 10.50
CA GLY A 247 27.34 -0.21 10.09
C GLY A 247 28.73 0.11 10.63
#